data_AF-A0AAE3XSP8-F1
#
_entry.id   AF-A0AAE3XSP8-F1
#
_cell.length_a   1.000
_cell.length_b   1.000
_cell.length_c   1.000
_cell.angle_alpha   90.00
_cell.angle_beta   90.00
_cell.angle_gamma   90.00
#
_symmetry.space_group_name_H-M   'P 1'
#
loop_
_entity.id
_entity.type
_entity.pdbx_description
1 polymer ?
#
loop_
_entity_poly.entity_id
_entity_poly.type
_entity_poly.pdbx_seq_one_letter_code
_entity_poly.pdbx_strand_id
1 'polypeptide(L)'
;MKKFFASLNPFAKRYKVVTKFYMVVPGSVSSSDKVVDFGKGADDEAYAYFQKAVEATRAKKLIPVEIQVLKGDQVLKSESFGPVNEIKSMKLAA
;
A
#
# COMPACT_ATOMS: atom_id res chain seq x y z
N MET A 1 -21.53 -20.64 -8.53
CA MET A 1 -21.53 -19.45 -9.41
C MET A 1 -22.15 -18.28 -8.65
N LYS A 2 -21.37 -17.28 -8.22
CA LYS A 2 -21.89 -16.13 -7.46
C LYS A 2 -21.01 -14.90 -7.72
N LYS A 3 -21.01 -14.38 -8.95
CA LYS A 3 -20.19 -13.23 -9.38
C LYS A 3 -20.96 -12.20 -10.23
N PHE A 4 -22.25 -11.97 -9.95
CA PHE A 4 -23.05 -11.00 -10.73
C PHE A 4 -23.63 -9.81 -9.96
N PHE A 5 -23.49 -9.73 -8.62
CA PHE A 5 -24.12 -8.64 -7.84
C PHE A 5 -23.17 -7.57 -7.29
N ALA A 6 -21.85 -7.72 -7.41
CA ALA A 6 -20.89 -6.72 -6.92
C ALA A 6 -20.87 -5.41 -7.75
N SER A 7 -21.45 -5.42 -8.96
CA SER A 7 -21.48 -4.30 -9.90
C SER A 7 -22.48 -3.18 -9.52
N LEU A 8 -23.47 -3.46 -8.68
CA LEU A 8 -24.66 -2.61 -8.54
C LEU A 8 -24.59 -1.53 -7.46
N ASN A 9 -23.54 -1.48 -6.62
CA ASN A 9 -23.45 -0.45 -5.58
C ASN A 9 -22.52 0.72 -6.01
N PRO A 10 -23.05 1.87 -6.44
CA PRO A 10 -22.24 3.02 -6.85
C PRO A 10 -21.33 3.53 -5.72
N PHE A 11 -21.72 3.31 -4.45
CA PHE A 11 -20.98 3.72 -3.26
C PHE A 11 -19.99 2.68 -2.72
N ALA A 12 -19.88 1.51 -3.34
CA ALA A 12 -18.89 0.52 -2.90
C ALA A 12 -17.48 1.08 -3.04
N LYS A 13 -16.73 1.05 -1.93
CA LYS A 13 -15.35 1.53 -1.88
C LYS A 13 -14.44 0.61 -2.71
N ARG A 14 -13.53 1.23 -3.45
CA ARG A 14 -12.50 0.53 -4.25
C ARG A 14 -11.35 0.14 -3.34
N TYR A 15 -10.73 -0.99 -3.62
CA TYR A 15 -9.53 -1.40 -2.92
C TYR A 15 -8.31 -0.92 -3.69
N LYS A 16 -7.23 -0.60 -2.99
CA LYS A 16 -5.96 -0.20 -3.59
C LYS A 16 -4.82 -0.82 -2.81
N VAL A 17 -3.75 -1.20 -3.49
CA VAL A 17 -2.48 -1.50 -2.83
C VAL A 17 -1.48 -0.43 -3.21
N VAL A 18 -0.88 0.19 -2.19
CA VAL A 18 0.09 1.26 -2.35
C VAL A 18 1.42 0.77 -1.80
N THR A 19 2.44 0.75 -2.64
CA THR A 19 3.83 0.54 -2.23
C THR A 19 4.55 1.87 -2.22
N LYS A 20 4.93 2.35 -1.04
CA LYS A 20 5.68 3.59 -0.84
C LYS A 20 7.16 3.27 -0.65
N PHE A 21 8.00 3.84 -1.50
CA PHE A 21 9.44 3.81 -1.38
C PHE A 21 9.90 5.11 -0.76
N TYR A 22 10.70 5.03 0.29
CA TYR A 22 11.27 6.20 0.93
C TYR A 22 12.72 6.38 0.51
N MET A 23 13.11 7.62 0.22
CA MET A 23 14.48 7.99 -0.05
C MET A 23 14.86 9.14 0.88
N VAL A 24 15.86 8.88 1.72
CA VAL A 24 16.44 9.87 2.62
C VAL A 24 17.66 10.46 1.94
N VAL A 25 17.63 11.77 1.73
CA VAL A 25 18.76 12.56 1.24
C VAL A 25 19.14 13.52 2.36
N PRO A 26 20.42 13.87 2.56
CA PRO A 26 20.77 14.88 3.55
C PRO A 26 19.92 16.15 3.37
N GLY A 27 19.21 16.55 4.43
CA GLY A 27 18.33 17.71 4.44
C GLY A 27 16.93 17.51 3.81
N SER A 28 16.58 16.34 3.26
CA SER A 28 15.23 16.11 2.74
C SER A 28 14.81 14.63 2.72
N VAL A 29 13.51 14.38 2.92
CA VAL A 29 12.91 13.06 2.77
C VAL A 29 11.95 13.11 1.59
N SER A 30 12.18 12.24 0.60
CA SER A 30 11.27 12.06 -0.53
C SER A 30 10.62 10.67 -0.49
N SER A 31 9.44 10.56 -1.09
CA SER A 31 8.73 9.29 -1.22
C SER A 31 8.19 9.12 -2.63
N SER A 32 8.26 7.90 -3.16
CA SER A 32 7.67 7.51 -4.44
C SER A 32 6.63 6.43 -4.20
N ASP A 33 5.40 6.69 -4.67
CA ASP A 33 4.25 5.81 -4.44
C ASP A 33 3.92 5.06 -5.72
N LYS A 34 3.89 3.72 -5.63
CA LYS A 34 3.36 2.85 -6.69
C LYS A 34 1.99 2.36 -6.27
N VAL A 35 0.96 2.75 -7.01
CA VAL A 35 -0.44 2.41 -6.72
C VAL A 35 -0.93 1.37 -7.70
N VAL A 36 -1.59 0.34 -7.17
CA VAL A 36 -2.36 -0.63 -7.94
C VAL A 36 -3.82 -0.57 -7.47
N ASP A 37 -4.68 -0.09 -8.35
CA ASP A 37 -6.12 0.00 -8.11
C ASP A 37 -6.81 -1.34 -8.36
N PHE A 38 -7.61 -1.78 -7.40
CA PHE A 38 -8.51 -2.91 -7.52
C PHE A 38 -9.95 -2.40 -7.65
N GLY A 39 -10.80 -3.20 -8.30
CA GLY A 39 -12.21 -2.87 -8.50
C GLY A 39 -13.00 -2.78 -7.20
N LYS A 40 -14.31 -2.53 -7.33
CA LYS A 40 -15.26 -2.61 -6.21
C LYS A 40 -15.40 -4.06 -5.77
N GLY A 41 -15.31 -4.31 -4.46
CA GLY A 41 -15.46 -5.67 -3.91
C GLY A 41 -14.34 -6.64 -4.28
N ALA A 42 -13.18 -6.14 -4.69
CA ALA A 42 -11.98 -6.93 -5.00
C ALA A 42 -11.04 -7.02 -3.79
N ASP A 43 -11.58 -7.38 -2.63
CA ASP A 43 -10.82 -7.54 -1.38
C ASP A 43 -9.84 -8.72 -1.46
N ASP A 44 -10.31 -9.89 -1.87
CA ASP A 44 -9.48 -11.09 -2.00
C ASP A 44 -8.30 -10.85 -2.95
N GLU A 45 -8.54 -10.17 -4.08
CA GLU A 45 -7.51 -9.84 -5.07
C GLU A 45 -6.50 -8.84 -4.52
N ALA A 46 -6.96 -7.81 -3.82
CA ALA A 46 -6.09 -6.81 -3.19
C ALA A 46 -5.21 -7.44 -2.09
N TYR A 47 -5.77 -8.32 -1.25
CA TYR A 47 -5.01 -9.02 -0.22
C TYR A 47 -4.02 -10.03 -0.80
N ALA A 48 -4.40 -10.77 -1.84
CA ALA A 48 -3.49 -11.68 -2.53
C ALA A 48 -2.33 -10.92 -3.18
N TYR A 49 -2.61 -9.77 -3.80
CA TYR A 49 -1.56 -8.91 -4.34
C TYR A 49 -0.65 -8.34 -3.25
N PHE A 50 -1.24 -7.90 -2.13
CA PHE A 50 -0.49 -7.40 -0.98
C PHE A 50 0.50 -8.44 -0.45
N GLN A 51 0.07 -9.69 -0.25
CA GLN A 51 0.95 -10.77 0.19
C GLN A 51 2.10 -11.01 -0.79
N LYS A 52 1.80 -11.07 -2.10
CA LYS A 52 2.84 -11.19 -3.14
C LYS A 52 3.82 -10.02 -3.10
N ALA A 53 3.33 -8.80 -2.90
CA ALA A 53 4.18 -7.61 -2.82
C ALA A 53 5.08 -7.67 -1.58
N VAL A 54 4.55 -8.10 -0.43
CA VAL A 54 5.31 -8.33 0.82
C VAL A 54 6.41 -9.37 0.61
N GLU A 55 6.07 -10.54 0.05
CA GLU A 55 7.03 -11.61 -0.22
C GLU A 55 8.12 -11.16 -1.19
N ALA A 56 7.74 -10.50 -2.28
CA ALA A 56 8.69 -9.97 -3.26
C ALA A 56 9.61 -8.90 -2.65
N THR A 57 9.08 -8.05 -1.77
CA THR A 57 9.85 -7.00 -1.08
C THR A 57 10.85 -7.61 -0.12
N ARG A 58 10.46 -8.63 0.65
CA ARG A 58 11.34 -9.40 1.52
C ARG A 58 12.44 -10.11 0.72
N ALA A 59 12.07 -10.82 -0.34
CA ALA A 59 13.02 -11.55 -1.19
C ALA A 59 14.05 -10.62 -1.83
N LYS A 60 13.63 -9.45 -2.29
CA LYS A 60 14.50 -8.43 -2.91
C LYS A 60 15.19 -7.52 -1.89
N LYS A 61 14.93 -7.69 -0.59
CA LYS A 61 15.47 -6.86 0.51
C LYS A 61 15.28 -5.36 0.26
N LEU A 62 14.13 -4.97 -0.27
CA LEU A 62 13.84 -3.57 -0.58
C LEU A 62 13.51 -2.81 0.71
N ILE A 63 14.38 -1.88 1.07
CA ILE A 63 14.32 -1.06 2.28
C ILE A 63 14.83 0.34 1.93
N PRO A 64 14.20 1.44 2.40
CA PRO A 64 12.99 1.52 3.23
C PRO A 64 11.71 1.57 2.39
N VAL A 65 10.78 0.66 2.68
CA VAL A 65 9.54 0.47 1.92
C VAL A 65 8.35 0.25 2.86
N GLU A 66 7.21 0.81 2.52
CA GLU A 66 5.92 0.53 3.16
C GLU A 66 4.93 0.03 2.13
N ILE A 67 4.20 -1.04 2.45
CA ILE A 67 3.13 -1.57 1.62
C ILE A 67 1.84 -1.43 2.40
N GLN A 68 0.81 -0.87 1.77
CA GLN A 68 -0.49 -0.63 2.38
C GLN A 68 -1.61 -1.19 1.51
N VAL A 69 -2.62 -1.79 2.14
CA VAL A 69 -3.93 -2.07 1.53
C VAL A 69 -4.89 -0.99 1.99
N LEU A 70 -5.52 -0.31 1.04
CA LEU A 70 -6.52 0.72 1.30
C LEU A 70 -7.88 0.29 0.77
N LYS A 71 -8.93 0.75 1.45
CA LYS A 71 -10.34 0.67 1.01
C LYS A 71 -10.92 2.07 1.00
N GLY A 72 -10.97 2.68 -0.19
CA GLY A 72 -11.07 4.14 -0.30
C GLY A 72 -9.83 4.78 0.34
N ASP A 73 -10.03 5.71 1.27
CA ASP A 73 -8.94 6.42 1.96
C ASP A 73 -8.51 5.75 3.27
N GLN A 74 -9.17 4.66 3.66
CA GLN A 74 -8.88 3.95 4.91
C GLN A 74 -7.80 2.89 4.67
N VAL A 75 -6.70 2.94 5.42
CA VAL A 75 -5.69 1.87 5.47
C VAL A 75 -6.28 0.70 6.27
N LEU A 76 -6.38 -0.47 5.63
CA LEU A 76 -6.83 -1.70 6.26
C LEU A 76 -5.68 -2.51 6.84
N LYS A 77 -4.55 -2.53 6.13
CA LYS A 77 -3.35 -3.26 6.51
C LYS A 77 -2.13 -2.53 6.00
N SER A 78 -1.07 -2.50 6.79
CA SER A 78 0.22 -1.97 6.39
C SER A 78 1.34 -2.87 6.87
N GLU A 79 2.40 -2.99 6.07
CA GLU A 79 3.64 -3.64 6.46
C GLU A 79 4.82 -2.75 6.06
N SER A 80 5.70 -2.50 7.01
CA SER A 80 6.86 -1.61 6.85
C SER A 80 8.15 -2.42 6.91
N PHE A 81 9.09 -2.06 6.05
CA PHE A 81 10.41 -2.67 5.93
C PHE A 81 11.48 -1.61 6.18
N GLY A 82 12.24 -1.79 7.27
CA GLY A 82 13.26 -0.86 7.74
C GLY A 82 12.71 0.34 8.53
N PRO A 83 13.49 1.43 8.65
CA PRO A 83 13.21 2.54 9.58
C PRO A 83 12.15 3.52 9.05
N VAL A 84 11.07 3.01 8.45
CA VAL A 84 9.99 3.83 7.88
C VAL A 84 9.38 4.78 8.91
N ASN A 85 9.22 4.33 10.15
CA ASN A 85 8.63 5.15 11.22
C ASN A 85 9.52 6.35 11.59
N GLU A 86 10.85 6.15 11.63
CA GLU A 86 11.83 7.20 11.86
C GLU A 86 11.86 8.18 10.68
N ILE A 87 11.82 7.67 9.45
CA ILE A 87 11.78 8.51 8.24
C ILE A 87 10.52 9.39 8.23
N LYS A 88 9.37 8.84 8.64
CA LYS A 88 8.12 9.61 8.76
C LYS A 88 8.20 10.69 9.83
N SER A 89 8.86 10.44 10.97
CA SER A 89 9.02 11.46 12.01
C SER A 89 9.97 12.58 11.58
N MET A 90 11.01 12.28 10.79
CA MET A 90 11.90 13.30 10.21
C MET A 90 11.13 14.28 9.30
N LYS A 91 10.16 13.78 8.53
CA LYS A 91 9.29 14.64 7.70
C LYS A 91 8.36 15.54 8.52
N LEU A 92 8.00 15.15 9.74
CA LEU A 92 7.15 15.94 10.63
C LEU A 92 7.93 17.02 11.39
N ALA A 93 9.26 16.92 11.45
CA ALA A 93 10.14 17.83 12.18
C ALA A 93 10.81 18.90 11.31
N ALA A 94 10.66 18.80 9.97
CA ALA A 94 11.17 19.77 8.98
C ALA A 94 10.02 20.62 8.43
#